data_AF-A0AAN5IG48-F1
#
_entry.id   AF-A0AAN5IG48-F1
#
_cell.length_a   1.000
_cell.length_b   1.000
_cell.length_c   1.000
_cell.angle_alpha   90.00
_cell.angle_beta   90.00
_cell.angle_gamma   90.00
#
_symmetry.space_group_name_H-M   'P 1'
#
loop_
_entity.id
_entity.type
_entity.pdbx_description
1 polymer ?
#
loop_
_entity_poly.entity_id
_entity_poly.type
_entity_poly.pdbx_seq_one_letter_code
_entity_poly.pdbx_strand_id
1 'polypeptide(L)'
;SDADRYIIWSGIVLFNIFGLFGNANVIFAHYRLKALRTKYGILLTLLVSAHTICLLYELLGIAYDASGIPIIRRTCFYVFSPYLFINCLQIALMAAISTDLLISIAAPLRHRSMSTTPYLTMLISPGIVYGIAVLSMG
;
A
#
# COMPACT_ATOMS: atom_id res chain seq x y z
N SER A 1 -13.93 14.52 -22.84
CA SER A 1 -13.49 15.88 -23.22
C SER A 1 -12.02 15.96 -22.85
N ASP A 2 -11.14 16.59 -23.62
CA ASP A 2 -9.71 16.54 -23.26
C ASP A 2 -9.43 17.20 -21.89
N ALA A 3 -10.29 18.14 -21.49
CA ALA A 3 -10.26 18.79 -20.17
C ALA A 3 -10.41 17.81 -18.98
N ASP A 4 -11.25 16.76 -19.06
CA ASP A 4 -11.41 15.83 -17.94
C ASP A 4 -10.16 14.96 -17.71
N ARG A 5 -9.47 14.54 -18.77
CA ARG A 5 -8.17 13.84 -18.66
C ARG A 5 -7.11 14.68 -17.99
N TYR A 6 -6.97 15.96 -18.38
CA TYR A 6 -5.96 16.85 -17.79
C TYR A 6 -6.22 17.10 -16.29
N ILE A 7 -7.50 17.23 -15.89
CA ILE A 7 -7.86 17.39 -14.47
C ILE A 7 -7.45 16.14 -13.69
N ILE A 8 -7.78 14.94 -14.18
CA ILE A 8 -7.44 13.68 -13.52
C ILE A 8 -5.93 13.51 -13.39
N TRP A 9 -5.18 13.71 -14.48
CA TRP A 9 -3.71 13.61 -14.46
C TRP A 9 -3.09 14.59 -13.47
N SER A 10 -3.54 15.84 -13.47
CA SER A 10 -3.01 16.85 -12.54
C SER A 10 -3.26 16.49 -11.08
N GLY A 11 -4.44 15.96 -10.76
CA GLY A 11 -4.80 15.52 -9.41
C GLY A 11 -3.89 14.38 -8.94
N ILE A 12 -3.71 13.35 -9.78
CA ILE A 12 -2.88 12.20 -9.44
C ILE A 12 -1.41 12.59 -9.27
N VAL A 13 -0.88 13.48 -10.12
CA VAL A 13 0.50 13.97 -9.99
C VAL A 13 0.70 14.73 -8.67
N LEU A 14 -0.24 15.61 -8.31
CA LEU A 14 -0.19 16.33 -7.04
C LEU A 14 -0.26 15.37 -5.85
N PHE A 15 -1.22 14.44 -5.85
CA PHE A 15 -1.34 13.42 -4.81
C PHE A 15 -0.07 12.54 -4.71
N ASN A 16 0.55 12.21 -5.84
CA ASN A 16 1.80 11.46 -5.87
C ASN A 16 2.95 12.22 -5.21
N ILE A 17 3.12 13.51 -5.51
CA ILE A 17 4.20 14.32 -4.91
C ILE A 17 4.01 14.41 -3.39
N PHE A 18 2.80 14.78 -2.94
CA PHE A 18 2.51 14.88 -1.51
C PHE A 18 2.60 13.51 -0.82
N GLY A 19 2.09 12.46 -1.46
CA GLY A 19 2.12 11.09 -0.95
C GLY A 19 3.54 10.55 -0.82
N LEU A 20 4.38 10.69 -1.86
CA LEU A 20 5.77 10.27 -1.82
C LEU A 20 6.57 11.05 -0.77
N PHE A 21 6.38 12.37 -0.67
CA PHE A 21 7.04 13.18 0.34
C PHE A 21 6.62 12.77 1.77
N GLY A 22 5.32 12.59 2.00
CA GLY A 22 4.80 12.11 3.27
C GLY A 22 5.34 10.72 3.64
N ASN A 23 5.27 9.78 2.71
CA ASN A 23 5.73 8.40 2.90
C ASN A 23 7.25 8.34 3.15
N ALA A 24 8.05 9.10 2.41
CA ALA A 24 9.50 9.18 2.62
C ALA A 24 9.85 9.75 3.99
N ASN A 25 9.13 10.78 4.45
CA ASN A 25 9.31 11.36 5.78
C ASN A 25 8.96 10.38 6.90
N VAL A 26 7.90 9.58 6.73
CA VAL A 26 7.53 8.54 7.70
C VAL A 26 8.59 7.45 7.77
N ILE A 27 9.12 7.00 6.63
CA ILE A 27 10.24 6.05 6.58
C ILE A 27 11.46 6.62 7.28
N PHE A 28 11.83 7.88 6.98
CA PHE A 28 12.95 8.56 7.62
C PHE A 28 12.76 8.70 9.14
N ALA A 29 11.55 9.06 9.59
CA ALA A 29 11.20 9.13 11.00
C ALA A 29 11.31 7.76 11.69
N HIS A 30 10.90 6.69 11.02
CA HIS A 30 11.04 5.32 11.52
C HIS A 30 12.52 4.92 11.68
N TYR A 31 13.39 5.30 10.73
CA TYR A 31 14.84 5.06 10.85
C TYR A 31 15.50 5.88 11.97
N ARG A 32 15.04 7.12 12.19
CA ARG A 32 15.61 8.02 13.21
C ARG A 32 15.17 7.69 14.63
N LEU A 33 13.90 7.36 14.86
CA LEU A 33 13.37 7.05 16.19
C LEU A 33 13.35 5.54 16.45
N LYS A 34 14.41 5.04 17.10
CA LYS A 34 14.45 3.66 17.62
C LYS A 34 13.31 3.34 18.61
N ALA A 35 12.72 4.37 19.25
CA ALA A 35 11.56 4.22 20.14
C ALA A 35 10.28 3.76 19.40
N LEU A 36 10.18 4.00 18.08
CA LEU A 36 9.07 3.57 17.24
C LEU A 36 9.24 2.14 16.70
N ARG A 37 10.33 1.45 17.07
CA ARG A 37 10.64 0.07 16.63
C ARG A 37 9.83 -0.98 17.40
N THR A 38 8.55 -0.69 17.58
CA THR A 38 7.54 -1.59 18.15
C THR A 38 6.90 -2.40 17.02
N LYS A 39 6.08 -3.39 17.39
CA LYS A 39 5.33 -4.25 16.44
C LYS A 39 4.56 -3.41 15.41
N TYR A 40 3.91 -2.36 15.90
CA TYR A 40 3.19 -1.35 15.13
C TYR A 40 4.10 -0.64 14.12
N GLY A 41 5.32 -0.24 14.52
CA GLY A 41 6.23 0.49 13.64
C GLY A 41 6.72 -0.32 12.44
N ILE A 42 6.93 -1.64 12.61
CA ILE A 42 7.28 -2.55 11.52
C ILE A 42 6.13 -2.64 10.52
N LEU A 43 4.90 -2.81 11.02
CA LEU A 43 3.70 -2.91 10.18
C LEU A 43 3.42 -1.60 9.43
N LEU A 44 3.61 -0.46 10.10
CA LEU A 44 3.50 0.87 9.51
C LEU A 44 4.53 1.07 8.38
N THR A 45 5.77 0.63 8.59
CA THR A 45 6.82 0.77 7.56
C THR A 45 6.52 -0.11 6.35
N LEU A 46 6.01 -1.33 6.58
CA LEU A 46 5.56 -2.20 5.51
C LEU A 46 4.40 -1.57 4.73
N LEU A 47 3.39 -1.02 5.41
CA LEU A 47 2.27 -0.30 4.79
C LEU A 47 2.75 0.86 3.93
N VAL A 48 3.63 1.72 4.47
CA VAL A 48 4.15 2.91 3.79
C VAL A 48 5.01 2.53 2.58
N SER A 49 5.79 1.44 2.68
CA SER A 49 6.55 0.92 1.53
C SER A 49 5.63 0.39 0.42
N ALA A 50 4.59 -0.37 0.77
CA ALA A 50 3.58 -0.84 -0.19
C ALA A 50 2.87 0.35 -0.86
N HIS A 51 2.47 1.35 -0.08
CA HIS A 51 1.81 2.55 -0.59
C HIS A 51 2.70 3.35 -1.55
N THR A 52 3.99 3.47 -1.24
CA THR A 52 4.99 4.12 -2.11
C THR A 52 5.07 3.42 -3.46
N ILE A 53 5.04 2.09 -3.47
CA ILE A 53 5.04 1.32 -4.71
C ILE A 53 3.72 1.53 -5.49
N CYS A 54 2.57 1.54 -4.80
CA CYS A 54 1.28 1.83 -5.44
C CYS A 54 1.28 3.19 -6.16
N LEU A 55 1.78 4.24 -5.51
CA LEU A 55 1.91 5.58 -6.08
C LEU A 55 2.78 5.58 -7.35
N LEU A 56 3.93 4.91 -7.30
CA LEU A 56 4.80 4.78 -8.48
C LEU A 56 4.09 4.11 -9.67
N TYR A 57 3.30 3.07 -9.43
CA TYR A 57 2.52 2.40 -10.50
C TYR A 57 1.39 3.28 -11.03
N GLU A 58 0.78 4.11 -10.19
CA GLU A 58 -0.24 5.07 -10.62
C GLU A 58 0.37 6.12 -11.57
N LEU A 59 1.58 6.58 -11.26
CA LEU A 59 2.35 7.47 -12.13
C LEU A 59 2.73 6.79 -13.46
N LEU A 60 3.13 5.51 -13.42
CA LEU A 60 3.37 4.73 -14.65
C LEU A 60 2.09 4.60 -15.49
N GLY A 61 0.93 4.42 -14.88
CA GLY A 61 -0.35 4.34 -15.58
C GLY A 61 -0.67 5.61 -16.36
N ILE A 62 -0.43 6.78 -15.77
CA ILE A 62 -0.58 8.07 -16.48
C ILE A 62 0.45 8.19 -17.60
N ALA A 63 1.69 7.77 -17.37
CA ALA A 63 2.72 7.82 -18.41
C ALA A 63 2.35 6.97 -19.64
N TYR A 64 1.74 5.81 -19.43
CA TYR A 64 1.21 4.97 -20.50
C TYR A 64 0.00 5.60 -21.20
N ASP A 65 -0.96 6.16 -20.44
CA ASP A 65 -2.13 6.86 -21.01
C ASP A 65 -1.73 8.12 -21.82
N ALA A 66 -0.70 8.83 -21.37
CA ALA A 66 -0.14 9.98 -22.05
C ALA A 66 0.65 9.61 -23.32
N SER A 67 1.32 8.44 -23.32
CA SER A 67 2.06 7.95 -24.48
C SER A 67 1.15 7.47 -25.61
N GLY A 68 -0.14 7.21 -25.33
CA GLY A 68 -1.13 6.82 -26.34
C GLY A 68 -0.86 5.46 -26.99
N ILE A 69 0.03 4.65 -26.41
CA ILE A 69 0.41 3.34 -26.99
C ILE A 69 -0.71 2.34 -26.69
N PRO A 70 -1.34 1.73 -27.70
CA PRO A 70 -2.36 0.71 -27.48
C PRO A 70 -1.70 -0.57 -26.96
N ILE A 71 -1.83 -0.82 -25.65
CA ILE A 71 -1.32 -2.04 -25.02
C ILE A 71 -2.37 -3.15 -25.10
N ILE A 72 -1.93 -4.34 -25.52
CA ILE A 72 -2.75 -5.56 -25.52
C ILE A 72 -3.23 -5.85 -24.10
N ARG A 73 -4.53 -6.11 -23.92
CA ARG A 73 -5.17 -6.30 -22.60
C ARG A 73 -4.42 -7.27 -21.68
N ARG A 74 -3.91 -8.40 -22.22
CA ARG A 74 -3.13 -9.38 -21.45
C ARG A 74 -1.80 -8.81 -20.94
N THR A 75 -1.08 -8.07 -21.77
CA THR A 75 0.18 -7.43 -21.39
C THR A 75 -0.05 -6.34 -20.35
N CYS A 76 -1.09 -5.54 -20.54
CA CYS A 76 -1.50 -4.53 -19.56
C CYS A 76 -1.82 -5.19 -18.20
N PHE A 77 -2.62 -6.25 -18.20
CA PHE A 77 -2.94 -6.97 -16.98
C PHE A 77 -1.69 -7.52 -16.28
N TYR A 78 -0.74 -8.10 -17.00
CA TYR A 78 0.49 -8.62 -16.41
C TYR A 78 1.40 -7.51 -15.84
N VAL A 79 1.44 -6.35 -16.49
CA VAL A 79 2.20 -5.18 -16.01
C VAL A 79 1.57 -4.58 -14.74
N PHE A 80 0.23 -4.53 -14.67
CA PHE A 80 -0.50 -3.99 -13.51
C PHE A 80 -0.81 -5.04 -12.42
N SER A 81 -0.63 -6.32 -12.70
CA SER A 81 -0.79 -7.42 -11.75
C SER A 81 -0.01 -7.22 -10.44
N PRO A 82 1.29 -6.86 -10.44
CA PRO A 82 2.02 -6.57 -9.20
C PRO A 82 1.43 -5.38 -8.44
N TYR A 83 0.94 -4.35 -9.15
CA TYR A 83 0.24 -3.22 -8.54
C TYR A 83 -1.03 -3.67 -7.82
N LEU A 84 -1.86 -4.49 -8.48
CA LEU A 84 -3.08 -5.04 -7.87
C LEU A 84 -2.75 -5.83 -6.61
N PHE A 85 -1.75 -6.70 -6.66
CA PHE A 85 -1.31 -7.48 -5.51
C PHE A 85 -0.88 -6.59 -4.33
N ILE A 86 -0.03 -5.60 -4.59
CA ILE A 86 0.47 -4.69 -3.55
C ILE A 86 -0.65 -3.81 -2.98
N ASN A 87 -1.59 -3.35 -3.81
CA ASN A 87 -2.75 -2.59 -3.36
C ASN A 87 -3.63 -3.41 -2.41
N CYS A 88 -3.83 -4.70 -2.71
CA CYS A 88 -4.58 -5.60 -1.82
C CYS A 88 -3.85 -5.80 -0.48
N LEU A 89 -2.53 -6.00 -0.54
CA LEU A 89 -1.70 -6.08 0.65
C LEU A 89 -1.75 -4.79 1.47
N GLN A 90 -1.75 -3.62 0.82
CA GLN A 90 -1.84 -2.31 1.47
C GLN A 90 -3.15 -2.17 2.25
N ILE A 91 -4.29 -2.52 1.65
CA ILE A 91 -5.61 -2.44 2.31
C ILE A 91 -5.65 -3.37 3.54
N ALA A 92 -5.13 -4.60 3.40
CA ALA A 92 -5.03 -5.54 4.51
C ALA A 92 -4.17 -4.98 5.65
N LEU A 93 -3.02 -4.39 5.32
CA LEU A 93 -2.12 -3.74 6.29
C LEU A 93 -2.73 -2.50 6.94
N MET A 94 -3.60 -1.77 6.24
CA MET A 94 -4.31 -0.63 6.82
C MET A 94 -5.34 -1.08 7.86
N ALA A 95 -6.17 -2.07 7.51
CA ALA A 95 -7.17 -2.66 8.42
C ALA A 95 -6.52 -3.29 9.66
N ALA A 96 -5.39 -3.95 9.45
CA ALA A 96 -4.51 -4.48 10.47
C ALA A 96 -4.06 -3.45 11.50
N ILE A 97 -3.48 -2.35 11.01
CA ILE A 97 -2.99 -1.24 11.84
C ILE A 97 -4.15 -0.60 12.60
N SER A 98 -5.30 -0.41 11.97
CA SER A 98 -6.51 0.10 12.64
C SER A 98 -6.98 -0.82 13.76
N THR A 99 -6.96 -2.13 13.53
CA THR A 99 -7.34 -3.13 14.55
C THR A 99 -6.34 -3.14 15.71
N ASP A 100 -5.04 -3.08 15.42
CA ASP A 100 -3.99 -2.97 16.44
C ASP A 100 -4.13 -1.70 17.27
N LEU A 101 -4.44 -0.56 16.64
CA LEU A 101 -4.68 0.70 17.32
C LEU A 101 -5.90 0.60 18.23
N LEU A 102 -7.00 0.03 17.75
CA LEU A 102 -8.23 -0.17 18.53
C LEU A 102 -7.98 -1.07 19.75
N ILE A 103 -7.26 -2.17 19.57
CA ILE A 103 -6.92 -3.10 20.66
C ILE A 103 -5.97 -2.44 21.68
N SER A 104 -5.00 -1.65 21.20
CA SER A 104 -4.08 -0.89 22.06
C SER A 104 -4.82 0.11 22.96
N ILE A 105 -5.85 0.78 22.41
CA ILE A 105 -6.69 1.72 23.15
C ILE A 105 -7.65 0.99 24.10
N ALA A 106 -8.30 -0.09 23.65
CA ALA A 106 -9.33 -0.79 24.42
C ALA A 106 -8.76 -1.70 25.54
N ALA A 107 -7.60 -2.33 25.32
CA ALA A 107 -7.03 -3.31 26.24
C ALA A 107 -5.48 -3.32 26.23
N PRO A 108 -4.83 -2.27 26.77
CA PRO A 108 -3.38 -2.09 26.70
C PRO A 108 -2.58 -3.23 27.35
N LEU A 109 -3.11 -3.85 28.41
CA LEU A 109 -2.46 -4.96 29.13
C LEU A 109 -2.50 -6.28 28.34
N ARG A 110 -3.58 -6.54 27.59
CA ARG A 110 -3.75 -7.77 26.80
C ARG A 110 -2.95 -7.71 25.49
N HIS A 111 -2.84 -6.51 24.90
CA HIS A 111 -2.03 -6.27 23.71
C HIS A 111 -0.54 -6.57 23.94
N ARG A 112 -0.02 -6.27 25.14
CA ARG A 112 1.38 -6.56 25.51
C ARG A 112 1.70 -8.05 25.57
N SER A 113 0.70 -8.91 25.83
CA SER A 113 0.88 -10.35 26.02
C SER A 113 0.79 -11.19 24.73
N MET A 114 0.28 -10.64 23.63
CA MET A 114 0.14 -11.36 22.36
C MET A 114 1.46 -11.41 21.59
N SER A 115 1.86 -12.58 21.08
CA SER A 115 3.09 -12.75 20.30
C SER A 115 2.93 -12.17 18.88
N THR A 116 3.98 -11.49 18.41
CA THR A 116 3.96 -10.68 17.17
C THR A 116 3.83 -11.50 15.90
N THR A 117 4.48 -12.66 15.89
CA THR A 117 4.70 -13.49 14.70
C THR A 117 3.43 -14.15 14.16
N PRO A 118 2.58 -14.82 14.98
CA PRO A 118 1.34 -15.42 14.47
C PRO A 118 0.30 -14.37 14.06
N TYR A 119 0.36 -13.18 14.66
CA TYR A 119 -0.55 -12.09 14.33
C TYR A 119 -0.21 -11.50 12.95
N LEU A 120 1.07 -11.25 12.65
CA LEU A 120 1.50 -10.81 11.33
C LEU A 120 1.15 -11.82 10.23
N THR A 121 1.34 -13.13 10.48
CA THR A 121 1.04 -14.15 9.46
C THR A 121 -0.45 -14.29 9.21
N MET A 122 -1.29 -14.25 10.25
CA MET A 122 -2.76 -14.26 10.10
C MET A 122 -3.25 -13.10 9.23
N LEU A 123 -2.59 -11.95 9.35
CA LEU A 123 -3.01 -10.67 8.80
C LEU A 123 -2.53 -10.42 7.38
N ILE A 124 -1.36 -10.96 7.04
CA ILE A 124 -0.84 -11.00 5.67
C ILE A 124 -1.55 -12.11 4.86
N SER A 125 -2.04 -13.17 5.51
CA SER A 125 -2.71 -14.29 4.82
C SER A 125 -3.90 -13.90 3.93
N PRO A 126 -4.88 -13.05 4.34
CA PRO A 126 -5.97 -12.66 3.44
C PRO A 126 -5.47 -11.83 2.26
N GLY A 127 -4.44 -11.00 2.45
CA GLY A 127 -3.83 -10.23 1.36
C GLY A 127 -3.16 -11.11 0.32
N ILE A 128 -2.45 -12.16 0.76
CA ILE A 128 -1.84 -13.15 -0.14
C ILE A 128 -2.91 -13.96 -0.86
N VAL A 129 -3.91 -14.48 -0.15
CA VAL A 129 -4.98 -15.31 -0.74
C VAL A 129 -5.78 -14.52 -1.76
N TYR A 130 -6.16 -13.28 -1.43
CA TYR A 130 -6.88 -12.41 -2.35
C TYR A 130 -6.01 -12.02 -3.55
N GLY A 131 -4.74 -11.70 -3.32
CA GLY A 131 -3.77 -11.44 -4.39
C GLY A 131 -3.64 -12.61 -5.37
N ILE A 132 -3.52 -13.84 -4.86
CA ILE A 132 -3.46 -15.05 -5.69
C ILE A 132 -4.78 -15.27 -6.45
N ALA A 133 -5.93 -15.03 -5.81
CA ALA A 133 -7.24 -15.16 -6.44
C ALA A 133 -7.45 -14.15 -7.58
N VAL A 134 -7.01 -12.91 -7.40
CA VAL A 134 -7.07 -11.88 -8.46
C VAL A 134 -6.17 -12.25 -9.64
N LEU A 135 -4.99 -12.81 -9.38
CA LEU A 135 -4.08 -13.27 -10.41
C LEU A 135 -4.59 -14.49 -11.18
N SER A 136 -5.34 -15.38 -10.52
CA SER A 136 -5.91 -16.57 -11.17
C SER A 136 -7.16 -16.27 -12.00
N MET A 137 -7.84 -15.15 -11.76
CA MET A 137 -9.03 -14.72 -12.51
C MET A 137 -8.70 -13.84 -13.74
N GLY A 138 -7.44 -13.41 -13.89
CA GLY A 138 -6.97 -12.49 -14.94
C GLY A 138 -6.52 -13.13 -16.25
#